data_AF-A0A937YAB2-F1
#
_entry.id   AF-A0A937YAB2-F1
#
_cell.length_a   1.000
_cell.length_b   1.000
_cell.length_c   1.000
_cell.angle_alpha   90.00
_cell.angle_beta   90.00
_cell.angle_gamma   90.00
#
_symmetry.space_group_name_H-M   'P 1'
#
loop_
_entity.id
_entity.type
_entity.pdbx_description
1 polymer ?
#
loop_
_entity_poly.entity_id
_entity_poly.type
_entity_poly.pdbx_seq_one_letter_code
_entity_poly.pdbx_strand_id
1 'polypeptide(L)'
;MSQSDQAADDSVLGAVISPDGRRAVFSSAASNLSETLDESETGLYLYSPAAAGVLSGAVTYWKNGAPINDVIVRASDPSGQTLPLTDRSNPDGKWQIEGMEFEPYSLTAYRSPSGAGALNAVSAADVLAALKLSVGRNPNADPDGTMGQETARAVSPYQYLAADVDGSGRLTVADALMIAKLAASPTASNRPEWRFVAEGVSLESVNRYSADRPSYVGVDVNLTDELGWVGVLAGDVDGSWTEGLLDSLLGVTQTPLG
;
A
#
# COMPACT_ATOMS: atom_id res chain seq x y z
N MET A 1 -32.57 -14.05 1.34
CA MET A 1 -33.90 -14.70 1.10
C MET A 1 -34.45 -15.15 2.45
N SER A 2 -35.75 -15.42 2.62
CA SER A 2 -36.19 -16.02 3.89
C SER A 2 -35.80 -17.49 3.96
N GLN A 3 -35.57 -18.00 5.16
CA GLN A 3 -35.47 -19.43 5.37
C GLN A 3 -36.86 -20.05 5.13
N SER A 4 -36.91 -21.11 4.33
CA SER A 4 -38.08 -21.99 4.20
C SER A 4 -39.34 -21.35 3.60
N ASP A 5 -39.20 -20.44 2.62
CA ASP A 5 -40.31 -19.79 1.90
C ASP A 5 -41.31 -19.00 2.77
N GLN A 6 -40.91 -18.60 3.98
CA GLN A 6 -41.74 -17.76 4.86
C GLN A 6 -41.56 -16.26 4.56
N ALA A 7 -42.52 -15.39 4.87
CA ALA A 7 -42.22 -13.95 4.85
C ALA A 7 -41.21 -13.62 5.98
N ALA A 8 -40.45 -12.53 5.82
CA ALA A 8 -39.62 -12.02 6.92
C ALA A 8 -40.50 -11.81 8.16
N ASP A 9 -40.05 -12.29 9.33
CA ASP A 9 -40.80 -12.24 10.58
C ASP A 9 -40.72 -10.89 11.31
N ASP A 10 -39.94 -9.96 10.77
CA ASP A 10 -39.85 -8.57 11.25
C ASP A 10 -39.53 -7.60 10.09
N SER A 11 -39.43 -6.34 10.45
CA SER A 11 -39.20 -5.19 9.59
C SER A 11 -37.76 -5.06 9.10
N VAL A 12 -37.65 -4.40 7.95
CA VAL A 12 -36.40 -3.85 7.42
C VAL A 12 -36.30 -2.41 7.89
N LEU A 13 -35.22 -2.08 8.58
CA LEU A 13 -35.02 -0.82 9.31
C LEU A 13 -34.32 0.25 8.47
N GLY A 14 -33.59 -0.14 7.43
CA GLY A 14 -32.88 0.78 6.53
C GLY A 14 -32.21 0.05 5.37
N ALA A 15 -31.86 0.79 4.33
CA ALA A 15 -31.12 0.29 3.18
C ALA A 15 -29.97 1.22 2.82
N VAL A 16 -28.76 0.68 2.64
CA VAL A 16 -27.59 1.38 2.10
C VAL A 16 -27.26 0.76 0.76
N ILE A 17 -27.11 1.59 -0.28
CA ILE A 17 -26.71 1.15 -1.61
C ILE A 17 -25.22 1.42 -1.73
N SER A 18 -24.46 0.46 -2.28
CA SER A 18 -23.04 0.66 -2.57
C SER A 18 -22.83 1.86 -3.50
N PRO A 19 -21.69 2.57 -3.41
CA PRO A 19 -21.41 3.70 -4.28
C PRO A 19 -21.45 3.38 -5.79
N ASP A 20 -21.13 2.14 -6.17
CA ASP A 20 -21.23 1.65 -7.54
C ASP A 20 -22.67 1.26 -7.98
N GLY A 21 -23.64 1.34 -7.07
CA GLY A 21 -25.05 1.03 -7.30
C GLY A 21 -25.36 -0.46 -7.52
N ARG A 22 -24.37 -1.35 -7.40
CA ARG A 22 -24.53 -2.78 -7.74
C ARG A 22 -25.03 -3.62 -6.57
N ARG A 23 -24.96 -3.09 -5.34
CA ARG A 23 -25.31 -3.83 -4.12
C ARG A 23 -26.18 -2.95 -3.23
N ALA A 24 -27.12 -3.59 -2.54
CA ALA A 24 -27.91 -2.96 -1.51
C ALA A 24 -27.89 -3.83 -0.26
N VAL A 25 -27.59 -3.20 0.87
CA VAL A 25 -27.57 -3.77 2.20
C VAL A 25 -28.79 -3.30 2.96
N PHE A 26 -29.44 -4.21 3.67
CA PHE A 26 -30.61 -3.90 4.49
C PHE A 26 -30.33 -4.29 5.94
N SER A 27 -30.56 -3.38 6.87
CA SER A 27 -30.65 -3.76 8.29
C SER A 27 -32.05 -4.30 8.55
N SER A 28 -32.15 -5.45 9.21
CA SER A 28 -33.43 -6.06 9.56
C SER A 28 -33.41 -6.60 10.97
N ALA A 29 -34.56 -6.52 11.65
CA ALA A 29 -34.79 -7.21 12.92
C ALA A 29 -35.28 -8.66 12.73
N ALA A 30 -35.48 -9.09 11.47
CA ALA A 30 -36.02 -10.40 11.16
C ALA A 30 -35.03 -11.51 11.50
N SER A 31 -35.50 -12.54 12.20
CA SER A 31 -34.71 -13.67 12.67
C SER A 31 -34.71 -14.86 11.71
N ASN A 32 -35.61 -14.85 10.72
CA ASN A 32 -35.83 -15.94 9.76
C ASN A 32 -35.25 -15.66 8.36
N LEU A 33 -34.24 -14.80 8.26
CA LEU A 33 -33.53 -14.53 7.01
C LEU A 33 -32.41 -15.57 6.79
N SER A 34 -32.25 -16.04 5.56
CA SER A 34 -31.14 -16.90 5.14
C SER A 34 -29.86 -16.08 4.99
N GLU A 35 -28.80 -16.54 5.65
CA GLU A 35 -27.43 -15.99 5.63
C GLU A 35 -26.66 -16.33 4.34
N THR A 36 -27.27 -17.11 3.43
CA THR A 36 -26.61 -17.66 2.25
C THR A 36 -26.69 -16.67 1.09
N LEU A 37 -25.54 -16.12 0.72
CA LEU A 37 -25.35 -15.24 -0.43
C LEU A 37 -25.20 -16.10 -1.69
N ASP A 38 -26.10 -15.92 -2.66
CA ASP A 38 -25.94 -16.50 -4.00
C ASP A 38 -25.07 -15.54 -4.82
N GLU A 39 -23.82 -15.95 -5.12
CA GLU A 39 -22.76 -15.13 -5.71
C GLU A 39 -22.92 -14.87 -7.22
N SER A 40 -24.09 -14.44 -7.66
CA SER A 40 -24.22 -13.88 -9.01
C SER A 40 -24.05 -12.36 -8.96
N GLU A 41 -23.32 -11.79 -9.93
CA GLU A 41 -22.80 -10.41 -9.98
C GLU A 41 -23.84 -9.26 -9.82
N THR A 42 -25.13 -9.58 -9.62
CA THR A 42 -26.19 -8.66 -9.19
C THR A 42 -27.11 -9.37 -8.20
N GLY A 43 -27.14 -8.91 -6.95
CA GLY A 43 -27.88 -9.60 -5.88
C GLY A 43 -28.29 -8.68 -4.72
N LEU A 44 -29.31 -9.11 -3.99
CA LEU A 44 -29.79 -8.52 -2.75
C LEU A 44 -28.95 -9.08 -1.58
N TYR A 45 -28.08 -8.26 -1.00
CA TYR A 45 -27.19 -8.67 0.09
C TYR A 45 -27.84 -8.33 1.43
N LEU A 46 -28.09 -9.36 2.25
CA LEU A 46 -28.51 -9.17 3.63
C LEU A 46 -27.24 -9.08 4.47
N TYR A 47 -26.86 -7.87 4.85
CA TYR A 47 -25.75 -7.63 5.76
C TYR A 47 -26.31 -7.40 7.16
N SER A 48 -25.89 -8.25 8.09
CA SER A 48 -26.16 -8.04 9.51
C SER A 48 -25.28 -6.88 9.99
N PRO A 49 -25.84 -5.80 10.55
CA PRO A 49 -25.04 -4.69 11.10
C PRO A 49 -24.12 -5.10 12.27
N ALA A 50 -24.20 -6.36 12.74
CA ALA A 50 -23.24 -6.93 13.68
C ALA A 50 -21.98 -7.53 13.02
N ALA A 51 -21.95 -7.69 11.70
CA ALA A 51 -20.84 -8.30 10.97
C ALA A 51 -19.96 -7.22 10.34
N ALA A 52 -19.19 -6.48 11.15
CA ALA A 52 -18.25 -5.50 10.62
C ALA A 52 -17.33 -6.10 9.55
N GLY A 53 -17.10 -5.36 8.46
CA GLY A 53 -16.21 -5.76 7.39
C GLY A 53 -14.77 -5.91 7.86
N VAL A 54 -14.07 -6.84 7.23
CA VAL A 54 -12.63 -7.06 7.40
C VAL A 54 -11.95 -6.75 6.09
N LEU A 55 -10.97 -5.84 6.12
CA LEU A 55 -10.08 -5.56 5.01
C LEU A 55 -8.69 -6.00 5.39
N SER A 56 -8.03 -6.78 4.55
CA SER A 56 -6.70 -7.34 4.84
C SER A 56 -5.77 -7.19 3.64
N GLY A 57 -4.49 -7.47 3.83
CA GLY A 57 -3.53 -7.39 2.75
C GLY A 57 -2.10 -7.68 3.17
N ALA A 58 -1.19 -7.38 2.25
CA ALA A 58 0.25 -7.50 2.47
C ALA A 58 0.98 -6.21 2.09
N VAL A 59 2.14 -5.98 2.69
CA VAL A 59 3.06 -4.92 2.29
C VAL A 59 4.40 -5.54 1.91
N THR A 60 4.85 -5.30 0.68
CA THR A 60 6.05 -5.90 0.12
C THR A 60 7.01 -4.87 -0.47
N TYR A 61 8.29 -5.21 -0.54
CA TYR A 61 9.31 -4.36 -1.14
C TYR A 61 9.38 -4.53 -2.65
N TRP A 62 9.42 -3.41 -3.38
CA TRP A 62 9.28 -3.39 -4.84
C TRP A 62 10.28 -4.28 -5.60
N LYS A 63 11.49 -4.47 -5.07
CA LYS A 63 12.57 -5.14 -5.81
C LYS A 63 12.45 -6.66 -5.80
N ASN A 64 12.12 -7.22 -4.65
CA ASN A 64 12.22 -8.65 -4.38
C ASN A 64 10.97 -9.24 -3.71
N GLY A 65 9.94 -8.43 -3.46
CA GLY A 65 8.72 -8.85 -2.78
C GLY A 65 8.92 -9.16 -1.30
N ALA A 66 10.05 -8.77 -0.68
CA ALA A 66 10.30 -9.02 0.73
C ALA A 66 9.22 -8.34 1.59
N PRO A 67 8.70 -8.99 2.63
CA PRO A 67 7.69 -8.39 3.50
C PRO A 67 8.28 -7.17 4.23
N ILE A 68 7.46 -6.14 4.39
CA ILE A 68 7.83 -4.94 5.16
C ILE A 68 7.00 -4.91 6.43
N ASN A 69 7.68 -4.90 7.58
CA ASN A 69 7.03 -4.83 8.88
C ASN A 69 6.74 -3.38 9.30
N ASP A 70 5.91 -3.21 10.33
CA ASP A 70 5.65 -1.92 10.97
C ASP A 70 5.07 -0.85 10.03
N VAL A 71 4.42 -1.27 8.94
CA VAL A 71 3.69 -0.36 8.05
C VAL A 71 2.30 -0.16 8.59
N ILE A 72 1.95 1.08 8.90
CA ILE A 72 0.62 1.44 9.36
C ILE A 72 -0.26 1.65 8.14
N VAL A 73 -1.31 0.84 8.02
CA VAL A 73 -2.39 1.04 7.07
C VAL A 73 -3.52 1.73 7.81
N ARG A 74 -4.00 2.84 7.24
CA ARG A 74 -5.05 3.67 7.80
C ARG A 74 -6.19 3.79 6.81
N ALA A 75 -7.38 3.41 7.24
CA ALA A 75 -8.64 3.66 6.55
C ALA A 75 -9.33 4.87 7.18
N SER A 76 -9.62 5.88 6.37
CA SER A 76 -10.33 7.09 6.78
C SER A 76 -11.64 7.20 6.01
N ASP A 77 -12.71 7.57 6.71
CA ASP A 77 -13.96 7.89 6.04
C ASP A 77 -13.76 9.14 5.15
N PRO A 78 -14.41 9.21 3.98
CA PRO A 78 -14.32 10.39 3.10
C PRO A 78 -14.85 11.67 3.76
N SER A 79 -15.71 11.52 4.77
CA SER A 79 -16.26 12.64 5.53
C SER A 79 -15.26 13.23 6.55
N GLY A 80 -14.24 12.46 6.94
CA GLY A 80 -13.24 12.83 7.94
C GLY A 80 -13.79 13.01 9.35
N GLN A 81 -15.02 12.54 9.62
CA GLN A 81 -15.70 12.77 10.89
C GLN A 81 -15.55 11.60 11.86
N THR A 82 -15.24 10.40 11.36
CA THR A 82 -14.96 9.23 12.21
C THR A 82 -13.48 9.10 12.50
N LEU A 83 -13.15 8.55 13.68
CA LEU A 83 -11.78 8.15 13.95
C LEU A 83 -11.35 7.10 12.90
N PRO A 84 -10.15 7.24 12.33
CA PRO A 84 -9.69 6.30 11.33
C PRO A 84 -9.44 4.93 11.95
N LEU A 85 -9.76 3.88 11.20
CA LEU A 85 -9.38 2.52 11.54
C LEU A 85 -7.94 2.27 11.08
N THR A 86 -7.16 1.56 11.88
CA THR A 86 -5.75 1.32 11.58
C THR A 86 -5.32 -0.07 11.96
N ASP A 87 -4.43 -0.64 11.17
CA ASP A 87 -3.64 -1.79 11.57
C ASP A 87 -2.17 -1.61 11.14
N ARG A 88 -1.28 -2.41 11.72
CA ARG A 88 0.16 -2.38 11.47
C ARG A 88 0.63 -3.72 10.94
N SER A 89 1.39 -3.71 9.85
CA SER A 89 1.91 -4.94 9.26
C SER A 89 2.85 -5.69 10.21
N ASN A 90 2.64 -7.00 10.29
CA ASN A 90 3.49 -7.92 11.06
C ASN A 90 4.82 -8.22 10.32
N PRO A 91 5.74 -9.03 10.88
CA PRO A 91 6.99 -9.40 10.21
C PRO A 91 6.84 -10.14 8.87
N ASP A 92 5.68 -10.75 8.61
CA ASP A 92 5.34 -11.37 7.32
C ASP A 92 4.69 -10.35 6.34
N GLY A 93 4.68 -9.07 6.72
CA GLY A 93 4.11 -7.98 5.93
C GLY A 93 2.59 -7.95 5.91
N LYS A 94 1.91 -8.81 6.67
CA LYS A 94 0.45 -8.93 6.67
C LYS A 94 -0.21 -7.96 7.63
N TRP A 95 -1.35 -7.40 7.23
CA TRP A 95 -2.18 -6.47 8.01
C TRP A 95 -3.67 -6.79 7.81
N GLN A 96 -4.49 -6.37 8.77
CA GLN A 96 -5.93 -6.60 8.82
C GLN A 96 -6.64 -5.51 9.63
N ILE A 97 -7.54 -4.76 8.99
CA ILE A 97 -8.44 -3.81 9.62
C ILE A 97 -9.81 -4.45 9.78
N GLU A 98 -10.28 -4.55 11.02
CA GLU A 98 -11.63 -4.99 11.37
C GLU A 98 -12.51 -3.77 11.70
N GLY A 99 -13.82 -3.95 11.82
CA GLY A 99 -14.71 -2.85 12.22
C GLY A 99 -15.15 -1.96 11.05
N MET A 100 -14.88 -2.35 9.81
CA MET A 100 -15.19 -1.53 8.64
C MET A 100 -16.70 -1.53 8.38
N GLU A 101 -17.29 -0.35 8.14
CA GLU A 101 -18.70 -0.22 7.77
C GLU A 101 -18.88 -0.34 6.25
N PHE A 102 -20.13 -0.52 5.79
CA PHE A 102 -20.48 -0.58 4.37
C PHE A 102 -20.47 0.82 3.74
N GLU A 103 -19.31 1.46 3.69
CA GLU A 103 -19.10 2.80 3.16
C GLU A 103 -17.78 2.85 2.38
N PRO A 104 -17.59 3.82 1.47
CA PRO A 104 -16.29 4.02 0.85
C PRO A 104 -15.26 4.50 1.88
N TYR A 105 -14.02 4.02 1.78
CA TYR A 105 -12.89 4.50 2.60
C TYR A 105 -11.74 5.00 1.73
N SER A 106 -11.00 5.98 2.23
CA SER A 106 -9.69 6.37 1.71
C SER A 106 -8.61 5.67 2.51
N LEU A 107 -7.80 4.84 1.84
CA LEU A 107 -6.70 4.13 2.46
C LEU A 107 -5.36 4.79 2.17
N THR A 108 -4.54 4.89 3.22
CA THR A 108 -3.16 5.32 3.16
C THR A 108 -2.27 4.34 3.90
N ALA A 109 -1.12 3.99 3.33
CA ALA A 109 -0.07 3.27 4.03
C ALA A 109 1.12 4.20 4.31
N TYR A 110 1.67 4.12 5.51
CA TYR A 110 2.86 4.86 5.90
C TYR A 110 3.65 4.08 6.95
N ARG A 111 4.96 4.34 6.99
CA ARG A 111 5.87 3.77 7.99
C ARG A 111 6.68 4.93 8.53
N SER A 112 6.75 5.05 9.85
CA SER A 112 7.69 5.98 10.48
C SER A 112 9.09 5.67 9.96
N PRO A 113 9.97 6.65 9.74
CA PRO A 113 11.35 6.36 9.35
C PRO A 113 11.98 5.42 10.38
N SER A 114 12.11 4.14 10.05
CA SER A 114 12.67 3.15 10.97
C SER A 114 14.17 3.41 11.15
N GLY A 115 14.77 2.74 12.14
CA GLY A 115 16.16 2.92 12.53
C GLY A 115 17.17 2.53 11.44
N ALA A 116 18.36 2.11 11.84
CA ALA A 116 19.53 1.97 10.95
C ALA A 116 19.32 1.20 9.62
N GLY A 117 18.30 0.34 9.51
CA GLY A 117 17.99 -0.43 8.30
C GLY A 117 17.70 0.42 7.05
N ALA A 118 16.88 1.47 7.17
CA ALA A 118 16.59 2.37 6.05
C ALA A 118 17.82 3.18 5.59
N LEU A 119 18.70 3.55 6.53
CA LEU A 119 19.92 4.29 6.22
C LEU A 119 20.98 3.44 5.51
N ASN A 120 21.06 2.15 5.82
CA ASN A 120 22.06 1.26 5.24
C ASN A 120 21.73 0.85 3.79
N ALA A 121 20.48 1.02 3.36
CA ALA A 121 20.05 0.69 2.01
C ALA A 121 20.47 1.75 0.97
N VAL A 122 20.75 2.98 1.39
CA VAL A 122 21.11 4.07 0.47
C VAL A 122 22.62 4.15 0.34
N SER A 123 23.13 3.94 -0.87
CA SER A 123 24.56 3.76 -1.15
C SER A 123 25.04 4.58 -2.35
N ALA A 124 26.35 4.50 -2.65
CA ALA A 124 26.92 5.10 -3.85
C ALA A 124 26.38 4.47 -5.16
N ALA A 125 25.87 3.23 -5.11
CA ALA A 125 25.25 2.59 -6.27
C ALA A 125 23.94 3.31 -6.65
N ASP A 126 23.16 3.75 -5.66
CA ASP A 126 21.93 4.51 -5.86
C ASP A 126 22.20 5.89 -6.45
N VAL A 127 23.28 6.55 -6.01
CA VAL A 127 23.72 7.82 -6.59
C VAL A 127 23.99 7.65 -8.09
N LEU A 128 24.72 6.60 -8.46
CA LEU A 128 25.01 6.33 -9.87
C LEU A 128 23.73 5.99 -10.65
N ALA A 129 22.82 5.21 -10.06
CA ALA A 129 21.55 4.87 -10.67
C ALA A 129 20.69 6.12 -10.93
N ALA A 130 20.54 6.99 -9.93
CA ALA A 130 19.80 8.26 -10.03
C ALA A 130 20.42 9.19 -11.08
N LEU A 131 21.76 9.31 -11.13
CA LEU A 131 22.44 10.08 -12.17
C LEU A 131 22.14 9.54 -13.57
N LYS A 132 22.22 8.23 -13.78
CA LYS A 132 21.88 7.59 -15.06
C LYS A 132 20.43 7.91 -15.44
N LEU A 133 19.49 7.70 -14.54
CA LEU A 133 18.07 7.94 -14.78
C LEU A 133 17.76 9.42 -15.12
N SER A 134 18.39 10.37 -14.41
CA SER A 134 18.18 11.81 -14.62
C SER A 134 18.51 12.27 -16.07
N VAL A 135 19.47 11.59 -16.71
CA VAL A 135 19.89 11.84 -18.10
C VAL A 135 19.31 10.83 -19.10
N GLY A 136 18.35 10.00 -18.69
CA GLY A 136 17.68 9.04 -19.57
C GLY A 136 18.50 7.78 -19.90
N ARG A 137 19.46 7.42 -19.07
CA ARG A 137 20.21 6.15 -19.17
C ARG A 137 19.61 5.10 -18.24
N ASN A 138 19.57 3.86 -18.71
CA ASN A 138 19.14 2.72 -17.90
C ASN A 138 20.17 2.45 -16.77
N PRO A 139 19.75 2.44 -15.49
CA PRO A 139 20.63 2.17 -14.36
C PRO A 139 20.95 0.68 -14.19
N ASN A 140 20.10 -0.20 -14.71
CA ASN A 140 20.20 -1.63 -14.49
C ASN A 140 21.44 -2.21 -15.19
N ALA A 141 22.06 -3.20 -14.53
CA ALA A 141 23.21 -3.88 -15.08
C ALA A 141 22.85 -4.61 -16.39
N ASP A 142 23.76 -4.50 -17.35
CA ASP A 142 23.70 -5.23 -18.61
C ASP A 142 24.39 -6.60 -18.38
N PRO A 143 23.68 -7.74 -18.50
CA PRO A 143 24.19 -9.04 -18.02
C PRO A 143 25.51 -9.48 -18.65
N ASP A 144 25.74 -9.12 -19.91
CA ASP A 144 26.93 -9.45 -20.70
C ASP A 144 27.66 -8.19 -21.25
N GLY A 145 27.26 -7.01 -20.77
CA GLY A 145 27.84 -5.73 -21.14
C GLY A 145 27.48 -5.27 -22.55
N THR A 146 27.95 -4.08 -22.95
CA THR A 146 27.46 -3.39 -24.18
C THR A 146 27.81 -4.09 -25.50
N MET A 147 28.56 -5.19 -25.46
CA MET A 147 28.98 -5.98 -26.62
C MET A 147 28.27 -7.34 -26.69
N GLY A 148 27.40 -7.61 -25.72
CA GLY A 148 26.63 -8.83 -25.60
C GLY A 148 25.32 -8.85 -26.40
N GLN A 149 24.59 -9.95 -26.32
CA GLN A 149 23.27 -10.12 -26.95
C GLN A 149 22.14 -9.87 -25.96
N GLU A 150 22.40 -10.05 -24.66
CA GLU A 150 21.43 -9.71 -23.62
C GLU A 150 21.31 -8.20 -23.51
N THR A 151 20.18 -7.74 -23.01
CA THR A 151 19.95 -6.32 -22.76
C THR A 151 19.66 -6.10 -21.30
N ALA A 152 20.21 -5.03 -20.73
CA ALA A 152 19.85 -4.54 -19.41
C ALA A 152 18.32 -4.54 -19.22
N ARG A 153 17.86 -5.07 -18.08
CA ARG A 153 16.44 -5.08 -17.72
C ARG A 153 15.85 -3.69 -17.82
N ALA A 154 14.60 -3.59 -18.30
CA ALA A 154 13.89 -2.31 -18.38
C ALA A 154 13.85 -1.62 -17.02
N VAL A 155 13.84 -0.29 -17.04
CA VAL A 155 13.75 0.52 -15.82
C VAL A 155 12.38 0.27 -15.18
N SER A 156 12.38 -0.07 -13.90
CA SER A 156 11.14 -0.22 -13.14
C SER A 156 10.57 1.17 -12.77
N PRO A 157 9.25 1.39 -12.85
CA PRO A 157 8.59 2.60 -12.34
C PRO A 157 9.00 2.94 -10.90
N TYR A 158 9.14 1.93 -10.04
CA TYR A 158 9.57 2.10 -8.66
C TYR A 158 10.98 2.68 -8.52
N GLN A 159 11.85 2.52 -9.52
CA GLN A 159 13.17 3.17 -9.51
C GLN A 159 13.06 4.68 -9.72
N TYR A 160 12.10 5.15 -10.53
CA TYR A 160 11.84 6.59 -10.65
C TYR A 160 11.26 7.15 -9.34
N LEU A 161 10.33 6.42 -8.72
CA LEU A 161 9.74 6.80 -7.43
C LEU A 161 10.77 6.80 -6.29
N ALA A 162 11.71 5.86 -6.28
CA ALA A 162 12.81 5.83 -5.33
C ALA A 162 13.80 6.96 -5.58
N ALA A 163 14.05 7.30 -6.85
CA ALA A 163 15.03 8.30 -7.22
C ALA A 163 14.54 9.74 -6.99
N ASP A 164 13.24 10.05 -7.06
CA ASP A 164 12.65 11.38 -6.80
C ASP A 164 12.65 11.72 -5.30
N VAL A 165 13.82 11.76 -4.66
CA VAL A 165 13.96 11.83 -3.20
C VAL A 165 13.40 13.13 -2.61
N ASP A 166 13.41 14.23 -3.38
CA ASP A 166 12.86 15.52 -2.93
C ASP A 166 11.33 15.62 -3.09
N GLY A 167 10.71 14.65 -3.79
CA GLY A 167 9.26 14.60 -4.00
C GLY A 167 8.74 15.67 -4.95
N SER A 168 9.59 16.22 -5.81
CA SER A 168 9.20 17.23 -6.79
C SER A 168 8.36 16.68 -7.95
N GLY A 169 8.26 15.35 -8.07
CA GLY A 169 7.58 14.67 -9.17
C GLY A 169 8.43 14.63 -10.44
N ARG A 170 9.70 15.03 -10.39
CA ARG A 170 10.59 15.05 -11.55
C ARG A 170 12.01 14.71 -11.16
N LEU A 171 12.55 13.70 -11.83
CA LEU A 171 13.91 13.27 -11.57
C LEU A 171 14.96 14.18 -12.22
N THR A 172 15.81 14.76 -11.38
CA THR A 172 16.89 15.67 -11.77
C THR A 172 18.23 15.29 -11.11
N VAL A 173 19.29 16.06 -11.42
CA VAL A 173 20.59 15.90 -10.74
C VAL A 173 20.51 16.34 -9.27
N ALA A 174 19.53 17.17 -8.89
CA ALA A 174 19.34 17.58 -7.50
C ALA A 174 19.00 16.37 -6.61
N ASP A 175 18.18 15.44 -7.12
CA ASP A 175 17.87 14.19 -6.44
C ASP A 175 19.10 13.33 -6.20
N ALA A 176 19.91 13.12 -7.24
CA ALA A 176 21.15 12.36 -7.11
C ALA A 176 22.11 12.96 -6.09
N LEU A 177 22.16 14.30 -6.00
CA LEU A 177 22.95 14.99 -4.96
C LEU A 177 22.37 14.76 -3.56
N MET A 178 21.05 14.73 -3.40
CA MET A 178 20.41 14.42 -2.12
C MET A 178 20.65 12.95 -1.71
N ILE A 179 20.56 12.01 -2.64
CA ILE A 179 20.91 10.60 -2.42
C ILE A 179 22.38 10.47 -2.01
N ALA A 180 23.28 11.24 -2.65
CA ALA A 180 24.70 11.24 -2.26
C ALA A 180 24.92 11.75 -0.83
N LYS A 181 24.12 12.72 -0.37
CA LYS A 181 24.16 13.18 1.02
C LYS A 181 23.64 12.12 1.99
N LEU A 182 22.56 11.42 1.63
CA LEU A 182 22.01 10.30 2.42
C LEU A 182 23.05 9.17 2.55
N ALA A 183 23.68 8.77 1.45
CA ALA A 183 24.70 7.71 1.42
C ALA A 183 25.98 8.10 2.19
N ALA A 184 26.38 9.38 2.17
CA ALA A 184 27.59 9.86 2.82
C ALA A 184 27.44 10.13 4.33
N SER A 185 26.21 10.33 4.80
CA SER A 185 25.94 10.73 6.18
C SER A 185 24.79 9.91 6.78
N PRO A 186 25.07 8.70 7.30
CA PRO A 186 24.07 7.92 8.05
C PRO A 186 23.63 8.63 9.35
N THR A 187 24.33 9.69 9.75
CA THR A 187 23.98 10.54 10.90
C THR A 187 23.41 11.87 10.41
N ALA A 188 22.12 11.96 10.08
CA ALA A 188 21.48 13.24 9.78
C ALA A 188 19.97 13.22 10.00
N SER A 189 19.41 14.40 10.30
CA SER A 189 18.00 14.71 10.48
C SER A 189 17.10 14.39 9.27
N ASN A 190 17.68 13.99 8.13
CA ASN A 190 16.96 13.55 6.93
C ASN A 190 17.18 12.05 6.77
N ARG A 191 16.14 11.26 7.01
CA ARG A 191 16.14 9.82 6.79
C ARG A 191 15.47 9.51 5.45
N PRO A 192 15.89 8.44 4.74
CA PRO A 192 15.11 7.87 3.65
C PRO A 192 13.66 7.67 4.08
N GLU A 193 12.73 8.13 3.24
CA GLU A 193 11.30 8.05 3.53
C GLU A 193 10.68 6.86 2.80
N TRP A 194 9.81 6.16 3.51
CA TRP A 194 9.00 5.12 2.90
C TRP A 194 7.84 5.72 2.11
N ARG A 195 7.64 5.19 0.92
CA ARG A 195 6.57 5.55 0.00
C ARG A 195 5.83 4.28 -0.39
N PHE A 196 4.52 4.28 -0.19
CA PHE A 196 3.70 3.10 -0.49
C PHE A 196 2.79 3.37 -1.68
N VAL A 197 2.72 2.40 -2.58
CA VAL A 197 1.85 2.40 -3.76
C VAL A 197 0.90 1.23 -3.61
N ALA A 198 -0.41 1.45 -3.69
CA ALA A 198 -1.38 0.37 -3.66
C ALA A 198 -1.19 -0.52 -4.90
N GLU A 199 -1.27 -1.84 -4.72
CA GLU A 199 -1.29 -2.78 -5.83
C GLU A 199 -2.51 -2.53 -6.73
N GLY A 200 -2.36 -2.74 -8.03
CA GLY A 200 -3.41 -2.45 -9.02
C GLY A 200 -3.45 -1.00 -9.52
N VAL A 201 -2.73 -0.07 -8.89
CA VAL A 201 -2.54 1.28 -9.46
C VAL A 201 -1.64 1.22 -10.69
N SER A 202 -2.08 1.82 -11.81
CA SER A 202 -1.25 1.92 -13.01
C SER A 202 -0.07 2.87 -12.79
N LEU A 203 1.13 2.42 -13.14
CA LEU A 203 2.38 3.19 -13.10
C LEU A 203 2.97 3.41 -14.51
N GLU A 204 2.20 3.21 -15.57
CA GLU A 204 2.67 3.33 -16.96
C GLU A 204 3.17 4.74 -17.30
N SER A 205 2.58 5.77 -16.69
CA SER A 205 3.00 7.16 -16.87
C SER A 205 4.24 7.52 -16.06
N VAL A 206 4.67 6.69 -15.11
CA VAL A 206 5.77 7.00 -14.21
C VAL A 206 7.10 6.90 -14.94
N ASN A 207 7.79 8.03 -15.02
CA ASN A 207 9.09 8.17 -15.67
C ASN A 207 9.87 9.37 -15.10
N ARG A 208 11.07 9.65 -15.61
CA ARG A 208 11.90 10.77 -15.14
C ARG A 208 11.24 12.16 -15.21
N TYR A 209 10.22 12.34 -16.05
CA TYR A 209 9.49 13.61 -16.19
C TYR A 209 8.22 13.69 -15.33
N SER A 210 7.77 12.56 -14.78
CA SER A 210 6.59 12.44 -13.91
C SER A 210 6.80 11.23 -12.99
N ALA A 211 7.30 11.50 -11.78
CA ALA A 211 7.58 10.50 -10.75
C ALA A 211 6.55 10.55 -9.61
N ASP A 212 5.32 10.93 -9.94
CA ASP A 212 4.24 11.03 -8.98
C ASP A 212 3.57 9.68 -8.73
N ARG A 213 3.01 9.53 -7.53
CA ARG A 213 2.15 8.42 -7.14
C ARG A 213 0.91 8.98 -6.44
N PRO A 214 -0.25 8.29 -6.52
CA PRO A 214 -1.35 8.61 -5.63
C PRO A 214 -0.93 8.40 -4.17
N SER A 215 -1.30 9.34 -3.31
CA SER A 215 -1.01 9.29 -1.87
C SER A 215 -2.00 8.42 -1.09
N TYR A 216 -3.16 8.13 -1.69
CA TYR A 216 -4.22 7.30 -1.15
C TYR A 216 -4.91 6.51 -2.27
N VAL A 217 -5.65 5.47 -1.88
CA VAL A 217 -6.55 4.72 -2.78
C VAL A 217 -7.95 4.67 -2.16
N GLY A 218 -8.98 4.85 -2.98
CA GLY A 218 -10.36 4.64 -2.56
C GLY A 218 -10.72 3.16 -2.63
N VAL A 219 -11.36 2.63 -1.59
CA VAL A 219 -11.85 1.25 -1.57
C VAL A 219 -13.30 1.19 -1.13
N ASP A 220 -14.04 0.25 -1.72
CA ASP A 220 -15.36 -0.16 -1.25
C ASP A 220 -15.20 -1.47 -0.47
N VAL A 221 -15.58 -1.47 0.80
CA VAL A 221 -15.25 -2.51 1.81
C VAL A 221 -15.78 -3.92 1.49
N ASN A 222 -16.60 -4.09 0.45
CA ASN A 222 -17.42 -5.29 0.27
C ASN A 222 -16.93 -6.27 -0.79
N LEU A 223 -15.74 -6.08 -1.34
CA LEU A 223 -15.35 -6.74 -2.58
C LEU A 223 -14.43 -7.97 -2.45
N THR A 224 -14.21 -8.53 -1.25
CA THR A 224 -13.30 -9.68 -0.99
C THR A 224 -11.79 -9.41 -1.10
N ASP A 225 -11.37 -8.14 -1.12
CA ASP A 225 -10.02 -7.83 -1.57
C ASP A 225 -8.95 -7.90 -0.47
N GLU A 226 -7.96 -8.76 -0.68
CA GLU A 226 -6.59 -8.50 -0.21
C GLU A 226 -6.10 -7.24 -0.93
N LEU A 227 -5.83 -6.15 -0.21
CA LEU A 227 -5.18 -4.97 -0.77
C LEU A 227 -3.67 -5.03 -0.50
N GLY A 228 -2.90 -5.24 -1.55
CA GLY A 228 -1.44 -5.16 -1.47
C GLY A 228 -0.93 -3.72 -1.45
N TRP A 229 0.18 -3.49 -0.77
CA TRP A 229 0.98 -2.27 -0.88
C TRP A 229 2.42 -2.61 -1.27
N VAL A 230 2.93 -1.88 -2.25
CA VAL A 230 4.33 -1.94 -2.64
C VAL A 230 5.08 -0.78 -2.00
N GLY A 231 6.00 -1.09 -1.12
CA GLY A 231 6.90 -0.15 -0.47
C GLY A 231 8.12 0.18 -1.34
N VAL A 232 8.40 1.47 -1.43
CA VAL A 232 9.54 2.08 -2.10
C VAL A 232 10.27 2.94 -1.08
N LEU A 233 11.57 2.70 -0.90
CA LEU A 233 12.39 3.49 -0.02
C LEU A 233 13.06 4.62 -0.83
N ALA A 234 12.74 5.87 -0.52
CA ALA A 234 13.30 7.01 -1.23
C ALA A 234 14.82 7.06 -1.06
N GLY A 235 15.55 7.05 -2.17
CA GLY A 235 17.00 6.99 -2.23
C GLY A 235 17.60 5.59 -2.43
N ASP A 236 16.83 4.51 -2.26
CA ASP A 236 17.26 3.14 -2.61
C ASP A 236 16.74 2.77 -4.02
N VAL A 237 17.49 3.21 -5.02
CA VAL A 237 17.14 3.15 -6.45
C VAL A 237 17.51 1.79 -7.05
N ASP A 238 18.55 1.13 -6.52
CA ASP A 238 18.95 -0.20 -6.98
C ASP A 238 18.13 -1.33 -6.32
N GLY A 239 17.47 -1.02 -5.19
CA GLY A 239 16.57 -1.93 -4.49
C GLY A 239 17.31 -2.85 -3.53
N SER A 240 18.39 -2.36 -2.91
CA SER A 240 19.26 -3.14 -2.03
C SER A 240 18.76 -3.26 -0.60
N TRP A 241 17.69 -2.56 -0.21
CA TRP A 241 17.07 -2.68 1.10
C TRP A 241 16.72 -4.13 1.44
N THR A 242 16.99 -4.47 2.69
CA THR A 242 16.60 -5.73 3.32
C THR A 242 16.06 -5.43 4.71
N GLU A 243 15.00 -6.13 5.13
CA GLU A 243 14.49 -6.02 6.50
C GLU A 243 15.57 -6.45 7.50
N GLY A 244 15.91 -5.54 8.42
CA GLY A 244 16.92 -5.81 9.44
C GLY A 244 16.33 -6.56 10.63
N LEU A 245 17.08 -7.52 11.20
CA LEU A 245 16.69 -8.23 12.42
C LEU A 245 16.30 -7.28 13.58
N LEU A 246 16.92 -6.10 13.67
CA LEU A 246 16.60 -5.10 14.70
C LEU A 246 15.26 -4.38 14.46
N ASP A 247 14.91 -4.10 13.20
CA ASP A 247 13.60 -3.52 12.86
C ASP A 247 12.48 -4.54 13.09
N SER A 248 12.77 -5.85 12.92
CA SER A 248 11.85 -6.95 13.27
C SER A 248 11.60 -7.09 14.77
N LEU A 249 12.61 -6.85 15.62
CA LEU A 249 12.52 -7.03 17.07
C LEU A 249 11.84 -5.86 17.79
N LEU A 250 11.99 -4.63 17.28
CA LEU A 250 11.39 -3.42 17.84
C LEU A 250 9.92 -3.24 17.43
N GLY A 251 9.49 -3.83 16.31
CA GLY A 251 8.09 -3.81 15.87
C GLY A 251 7.13 -4.63 16.73
N VAL A 252 7.64 -5.48 17.64
CA VAL A 252 6.81 -6.35 18.51
C VAL A 252 6.37 -5.64 19.80
N THR A 253 6.95 -4.49 20.14
CA THR A 253 6.71 -3.83 21.45
C THR A 253 5.84 -2.58 21.36
N GLN A 254 4.61 -2.66 20.85
CA GLN A 254 3.54 -1.72 21.22
C GLN A 254 2.19 -2.44 21.25
N THR A 255 1.78 -2.88 22.43
CA THR A 255 0.41 -3.30 22.74
C THR A 255 -0.56 -2.16 22.41
N PRO A 256 -1.73 -2.42 21.79
CA PRO A 256 -2.76 -1.39 21.65
C PRO A 256 -3.16 -0.90 23.05
N LEU A 257 -3.10 0.41 23.29
CA LEU A 257 -3.76 1.00 24.44
C LEU A 257 -5.27 0.81 24.21
N GLY A 258 -5.90 0.08 25.12
CA GLY A 258 -7.36 -0.10 25.15
C GLY A 258 -8.11 1.14 25.62
#